data_AF-A0AAE8HB88-F1
#
_entry.id   AF-A0AAE8HB88-F1
#
_cell.length_a   1.000
_cell.length_b   1.000
_cell.length_c   1.000
_cell.angle_alpha   90.00
_cell.angle_beta   90.00
_cell.angle_gamma   90.00
#
_symmetry.space_group_name_H-M   'P 1'
#
loop_
_entity.id
_entity.type
_entity.pdbx_description
1 polymer ?
#
loop_
_entity_poly.entity_id
_entity_poly.type
_entity_poly.pdbx_seq_one_letter_code
_entity_poly.pdbx_strand_id
1 'polypeptide(L)'
;MNHPSPAGALRLRAAPAPAQYPSNARCFVHLDARLLPYWHSLFDICPALLKLDPPEGLNLFRSFMTWAYRNQPAADWTYHLNVCRWLLGSAYCTRINEEPIEAFMAAAAASWINTDHSQAEGIVLAWRALRVFDWKVTPPAAVEQPPLPASAWDFAWSPLSQRGECYGWQVLT
;
A
#
# COMPACT_ATOMS: atom_id res chain seq x y z
N MET A 1 39.42 9.92 51.34
CA MET A 1 39.30 9.05 50.16
C MET A 1 37.85 8.64 50.01
N ASN A 2 37.29 8.87 48.82
CA ASN A 2 36.10 8.24 48.20
C ASN A 2 34.71 8.56 48.76
N HIS A 3 34.14 9.68 48.29
CA HIS A 3 32.70 9.81 48.04
C HIS A 3 32.41 9.49 46.57
N PRO A 4 31.44 8.64 46.22
CA PRO A 4 31.04 8.45 44.82
C PRO A 4 30.03 9.51 44.36
N SER A 5 30.28 10.06 43.17
CA SER A 5 29.42 10.95 42.39
C SER A 5 28.03 10.36 42.09
N PRO A 6 26.99 11.18 41.85
CA PRO A 6 25.70 10.69 41.38
C PRO A 6 25.78 10.33 39.90
N ALA A 7 25.53 9.06 39.60
CA ALA A 7 25.40 8.53 38.25
C ALA A 7 24.18 9.16 37.55
N GLY A 8 24.38 9.48 36.27
CA GLY A 8 23.46 10.22 35.43
C GLY A 8 22.06 9.61 35.36
N ALA A 9 21.07 10.47 35.56
CA ALA A 9 19.70 10.21 35.16
C ALA A 9 19.68 10.03 33.63
N LEU A 10 19.58 8.78 33.18
CA LEU A 10 19.30 8.45 31.79
C LEU A 10 17.91 9.03 31.49
N ARG A 11 17.86 10.21 30.86
CA ARG A 11 16.63 10.71 30.27
C ARG A 11 16.26 9.72 29.17
N LEU A 12 15.30 8.84 29.46
CA LEU A 12 14.52 8.14 28.46
C LEU A 12 13.99 9.22 27.52
N ARG A 13 14.63 9.36 26.34
CA ARG A 13 14.12 10.17 25.25
C ARG A 13 12.78 9.55 24.89
N ALA A 14 11.69 10.20 25.34
CA ALA A 14 10.38 9.96 24.78
C ALA A 14 10.50 10.08 23.27
N ALA A 15 9.98 9.09 22.53
CA ALA A 15 9.88 9.17 21.09
C ALA A 15 9.21 10.51 20.72
N PRO A 16 9.71 11.23 19.70
CA PRO A 16 9.07 12.46 19.27
C PRO A 16 7.60 12.16 18.96
N ALA A 17 6.69 12.97 19.51
CA ALA A 17 5.29 12.89 19.16
C ALA A 17 5.16 12.94 17.62
N PRO A 18 4.35 12.07 16.99
CA PRO A 18 4.20 12.08 15.54
C PRO A 18 3.77 13.48 15.13
N ALA A 19 4.58 14.13 14.29
CA ALA A 19 4.36 15.51 13.86
C ALA A 19 2.90 15.65 13.42
N GLN A 20 2.10 16.40 14.19
CA GLN A 20 0.72 16.65 13.84
C GLN A 20 0.75 17.41 12.51
N TYR A 21 0.16 16.81 11.48
CA TYR A 21 -0.04 17.47 10.20
C TYR A 21 -0.77 18.80 10.48
N PRO A 22 -0.24 19.96 10.04
CA PRO A 22 -0.75 21.25 10.46
C PRO A 22 -2.21 21.41 10.03
N SER A 23 -3.10 21.46 11.02
CA SER A 23 -4.55 21.51 10.86
C SER A 23 -5.10 22.86 10.37
N ASN A 24 -4.24 23.87 10.17
CA ASN A 24 -4.67 25.24 9.85
C ASN A 24 -4.70 25.50 8.33
N ALA A 25 -5.88 25.87 7.87
CA ALA A 25 -6.42 25.86 6.50
C ALA A 25 -5.77 26.79 5.45
N ARG A 26 -4.50 27.23 5.61
CA ARG A 26 -3.77 27.98 4.57
C ARG A 26 -2.58 27.22 3.97
N CYS A 27 -2.08 26.19 4.65
CA CYS A 27 -1.03 25.30 4.11
C CYS A 27 -1.59 24.24 3.13
N PHE A 28 -2.91 24.03 3.08
CA PHE A 28 -3.53 23.10 2.12
C PHE A 28 -3.40 23.53 0.66
N VAL A 29 -3.18 24.83 0.39
CA VAL A 29 -3.02 25.34 -0.99
C VAL A 29 -1.62 24.99 -1.55
N HIS A 30 -0.65 24.73 -0.67
CA HIS A 30 0.64 24.11 -1.01
C HIS A 30 0.69 22.67 -0.49
N LEU A 31 -0.43 21.94 -0.60
CA LEU A 31 -0.31 20.49 -0.75
C LEU A 31 0.77 20.23 -1.80
N ASP A 32 1.63 19.24 -1.57
CA ASP A 32 2.55 18.83 -2.62
C ASP A 32 1.71 18.50 -3.85
N ALA A 33 1.73 19.38 -4.86
CA ALA A 33 0.86 19.29 -6.04
C ALA A 33 1.06 17.94 -6.75
N ARG A 34 2.17 17.27 -6.45
CA ARG A 34 2.49 15.90 -6.88
C ARG A 34 1.55 14.85 -6.29
N LEU A 35 1.01 15.03 -5.08
CA LEU A 35 0.15 14.05 -4.40
C LEU A 35 -1.32 14.11 -4.83
N LEU A 36 -1.79 15.25 -5.35
CA LEU A 36 -3.17 15.37 -5.85
C LEU A 36 -3.48 14.38 -6.98
N PRO A 37 -2.65 14.27 -8.03
CA PRO A 37 -2.86 13.28 -9.09
C PRO A 37 -2.97 11.86 -8.55
N TYR A 38 -2.10 11.48 -7.61
CA TYR A 38 -2.11 10.16 -6.97
C TYR A 38 -3.34 9.92 -6.10
N TRP A 39 -3.88 10.95 -5.46
CA TRP A 39 -5.15 10.87 -4.73
C TRP A 39 -6.32 10.65 -5.70
N HIS A 40 -6.37 11.42 -6.79
CA HIS A 40 -7.44 11.32 -7.78
C HIS A 40 -7.45 9.96 -8.49
N SER A 41 -6.28 9.41 -8.82
CA SER A 41 -6.18 8.10 -9.47
C SER A 41 -6.76 6.96 -8.63
N LEU A 42 -6.85 7.10 -7.30
CA LEU A 42 -7.48 6.09 -6.44
C LEU A 42 -8.96 5.90 -6.76
N PHE A 43 -9.65 6.96 -7.19
CA PHE A 43 -11.09 6.90 -7.48
C PHE A 43 -11.38 6.36 -8.87
N ASP A 44 -10.42 6.49 -9.80
CA ASP A 44 -10.51 5.83 -11.10
C ASP A 44 -10.42 4.31 -10.94
N ILE A 45 -9.61 3.83 -9.98
CA ILE A 45 -9.48 2.40 -9.66
C ILE A 45 -10.60 1.89 -8.75
N CYS A 46 -10.95 2.64 -7.71
CA CYS A 46 -11.94 2.23 -6.72
C CYS A 46 -12.94 3.36 -6.40
N PRO A 47 -13.96 3.56 -7.26
CA PRO A 47 -14.99 4.58 -7.05
C PRO A 47 -15.76 4.41 -5.73
N ALA A 48 -15.81 3.19 -5.19
CA ALA A 48 -16.45 2.87 -3.91
C ALA A 48 -15.88 3.68 -2.72
N LEU A 49 -14.62 4.16 -2.82
CA LEU A 49 -14.01 5.01 -1.79
C LEU A 49 -14.78 6.31 -1.55
N LEU A 50 -15.53 6.81 -2.54
CA LEU A 50 -16.37 8.02 -2.40
C LEU A 50 -17.42 7.86 -1.28
N LYS A 51 -17.82 6.62 -0.98
CA LYS A 51 -18.85 6.33 0.04
C LYS A 51 -18.29 6.24 1.46
N LEU A 52 -16.97 6.28 1.64
CA LEU A 52 -16.32 6.07 2.94
C LEU A 52 -16.42 7.27 3.87
N ASP A 53 -16.48 8.49 3.34
CA ASP A 53 -16.49 9.71 4.16
C ASP A 53 -17.45 10.76 3.60
N PRO A 54 -18.76 10.45 3.51
CA PRO A 54 -19.75 11.40 3.02
C PRO A 54 -19.93 12.57 4.00
N PRO A 55 -20.34 13.76 3.54
CA PRO A 55 -20.65 14.11 2.14
C PRO A 55 -19.46 14.66 1.33
N GLU A 56 -18.38 15.13 1.97
CA GLU A 56 -17.30 15.89 1.30
C GLU A 56 -15.96 15.12 1.17
N GLY A 57 -15.80 13.94 1.77
CA GLY A 57 -14.57 13.13 1.66
C GLY A 57 -13.34 13.72 2.37
N LEU A 58 -13.49 14.83 3.09
CA LEU A 58 -12.38 15.64 3.60
C LEU A 58 -11.55 14.92 4.68
N ASN A 59 -12.15 14.08 5.52
CA ASN A 59 -11.40 13.35 6.54
C ASN A 59 -10.57 12.24 5.90
N LEU A 60 -11.13 11.54 4.91
CA LEU A 60 -10.38 10.51 4.17
C LEU A 60 -9.20 11.15 3.43
N PHE A 61 -9.43 12.27 2.76
CA PHE A 61 -8.39 13.04 2.09
C PHE A 61 -7.31 13.51 3.07
N ARG A 62 -7.68 14.15 4.18
CA ARG A 62 -6.70 14.61 5.20
C ARG A 62 -5.89 13.45 5.79
N SER A 63 -6.54 12.32 6.03
CA SER A 63 -5.89 11.11 6.52
C SER A 63 -4.89 10.58 5.49
N PHE A 64 -5.29 10.50 4.21
CA PHE A 64 -4.40 10.13 3.12
C PHE A 64 -3.19 11.05 3.04
N MET A 65 -3.41 12.37 3.03
CA MET A 65 -2.33 13.36 2.94
C MET A 65 -1.34 13.24 4.09
N THR A 66 -1.85 13.03 5.32
CA THR A 66 -1.01 12.81 6.51
C THR A 66 -0.18 11.54 6.38
N TRP A 67 -0.78 10.45 5.89
CA TRP A 67 -0.09 9.19 5.67
C TRP A 67 0.96 9.30 4.55
N ALA A 68 0.59 9.82 3.38
CA ALA A 68 1.46 9.93 2.21
C ALA A 68 2.68 10.82 2.50
N TYR A 69 2.49 11.93 3.22
CA TYR A 69 3.59 12.80 3.63
C TYR A 69 4.59 12.09 4.55
N ARG A 70 4.10 11.26 5.49
CA ARG A 70 4.94 10.55 6.46
C ARG A 70 5.65 9.33 5.87
N ASN A 71 4.98 8.60 4.98
CA ASN A 71 5.46 7.32 4.46
C ASN A 71 6.15 7.45 3.10
N GLN A 72 5.94 8.56 2.38
CA GLN A 72 6.49 8.82 1.05
C GLN A 72 6.41 7.57 0.15
N PRO A 73 5.19 7.04 -0.09
CA PRO A 73 5.04 5.81 -0.86
C PRO A 73 5.70 5.97 -2.22
N ALA A 74 6.39 4.93 -2.67
CA ALA A 74 7.03 4.92 -3.97
C ALA A 74 5.99 5.16 -5.08
N ALA A 75 6.35 5.98 -6.06
CA ALA A 75 5.56 6.30 -7.23
C ALA A 75 5.65 5.19 -8.31
N ASP A 76 5.59 3.94 -7.88
CA ASP A 76 5.71 2.76 -8.72
C ASP A 76 4.49 1.83 -8.56
N TRP A 77 4.58 0.63 -9.10
CA TRP A 77 3.50 -0.37 -9.06
C TRP A 77 3.06 -0.71 -7.62
N THR A 78 3.91 -0.53 -6.62
CA THR A 78 3.59 -0.81 -5.20
C THR A 78 2.68 0.25 -4.58
N TYR A 79 2.53 1.42 -5.23
CA TYR A 79 1.72 2.53 -4.73
C TYR A 79 0.32 2.10 -4.30
N HIS A 80 -0.41 1.40 -5.19
CA HIS A 80 -1.78 0.95 -4.96
C HIS A 80 -1.88 -0.03 -3.76
N LEU A 81 -0.89 -0.90 -3.59
CA LEU A 81 -0.85 -1.83 -2.45
C LEU A 81 -0.54 -1.13 -1.13
N ASN A 82 0.36 -0.15 -1.17
CA ASN A 82 0.67 0.68 0.01
C ASN A 82 -0.54 1.50 0.47
N VAL A 83 -1.31 2.05 -0.48
CA VAL A 83 -2.58 2.73 -0.18
C VAL A 83 -3.60 1.75 0.37
N CYS A 84 -3.75 0.57 -0.23
CA CYS A 84 -4.67 -0.46 0.26
C CYS A 84 -4.32 -0.88 1.70
N ARG A 85 -3.04 -1.12 1.99
CA ARG A 85 -2.54 -1.42 3.34
C ARG A 85 -2.84 -0.30 4.33
N TRP A 86 -2.65 0.96 3.92
CA TRP A 86 -3.03 2.11 4.75
C TRP A 86 -4.53 2.15 5.03
N LEU A 87 -5.39 1.97 4.01
CA LEU A 87 -6.84 1.93 4.18
C LEU A 87 -7.27 0.84 5.17
N LEU A 88 -6.68 -0.34 5.08
CA LEU A 88 -6.94 -1.46 5.98
C LEU A 88 -6.43 -1.23 7.42
N GLY A 89 -5.40 -0.40 7.60
CA GLY A 89 -4.91 0.04 8.92
C GLY A 89 -5.61 1.29 9.46
N SER A 90 -6.51 1.90 8.69
CA SER A 90 -7.18 3.14 9.06
C SER A 90 -8.51 2.91 9.79
N ALA A 91 -9.14 3.99 10.27
CA ALA A 91 -10.49 3.95 10.82
C ALA A 91 -11.57 3.50 9.82
N TYR A 92 -11.24 3.39 8.54
CA TYR A 92 -12.16 2.96 7.48
C TYR A 92 -12.15 1.44 7.27
N CYS A 93 -11.29 0.68 7.95
CA CYS A 93 -11.05 -0.74 7.68
C CYS A 93 -12.32 -1.62 7.68
N THR A 94 -13.28 -1.35 8.56
CA THR A 94 -14.54 -2.10 8.66
C THR A 94 -15.50 -1.86 7.50
N ARG A 95 -15.23 -0.84 6.68
CA ARG A 95 -16.02 -0.47 5.49
C ARG A 95 -15.35 -0.86 4.19
N ILE A 96 -14.15 -1.47 4.27
CA ILE A 96 -13.44 -2.01 3.11
C ILE A 96 -13.75 -3.51 3.02
N ASN A 97 -14.48 -3.91 1.99
CA ASN A 97 -14.70 -5.30 1.63
C ASN A 97 -13.62 -5.78 0.63
N GLU A 98 -13.75 -7.02 0.14
CA GLU A 98 -12.75 -7.64 -0.74
C GLU A 98 -12.65 -6.94 -2.11
N GLU A 99 -13.75 -6.39 -2.63
CA GLU A 99 -13.82 -5.75 -3.96
C GLU A 99 -12.84 -4.56 -4.12
N PRO A 100 -12.80 -3.54 -3.23
CA PRO A 100 -11.76 -2.51 -3.25
C PRO A 100 -10.34 -3.06 -3.16
N ILE A 101 -10.14 -4.12 -2.39
CA ILE A 101 -8.81 -4.72 -2.18
C ILE A 101 -8.35 -5.40 -3.47
N GLU A 102 -9.23 -6.15 -4.10
CA GLU A 102 -9.01 -6.76 -5.41
C GLU A 102 -8.73 -5.70 -6.48
N ALA A 103 -9.49 -4.60 -6.50
CA ALA A 103 -9.26 -3.49 -7.44
C ALA A 103 -7.87 -2.86 -7.26
N PHE A 104 -7.43 -2.63 -6.01
CA PHE A 104 -6.09 -2.14 -5.74
C PHE A 104 -5.00 -3.13 -6.12
N MET A 105 -5.21 -4.41 -5.87
CA MET A 105 -4.28 -5.47 -6.30
C MET A 105 -4.22 -5.54 -7.83
N ALA A 106 -5.34 -5.48 -8.54
CA ALA A 106 -5.38 -5.48 -10.00
C ALA A 106 -4.66 -4.28 -10.59
N ALA A 107 -4.86 -3.09 -10.05
CA ALA A 107 -4.15 -1.88 -10.49
C ALA A 107 -2.63 -1.98 -10.27
N ALA A 108 -2.20 -2.56 -9.14
CA ALA A 108 -0.79 -2.81 -8.87
C ALA A 108 -0.19 -3.84 -9.84
N ALA A 109 -0.91 -4.94 -10.10
CA ALA A 109 -0.46 -5.97 -11.02
C ALA A 109 -0.32 -5.41 -12.44
N ALA A 110 -1.34 -4.72 -12.95
CA ALA A 110 -1.30 -4.07 -14.25
C ALA A 110 -0.17 -3.04 -14.36
N SER A 111 0.07 -2.26 -13.29
CA SER A 111 1.20 -1.32 -13.25
C SER A 111 2.55 -2.04 -13.29
N TRP A 112 2.70 -3.15 -12.58
CA TRP A 112 3.91 -3.96 -12.60
C TRP A 112 4.15 -4.53 -14.00
N ILE A 113 3.12 -5.06 -14.66
CA ILE A 113 3.22 -5.62 -16.02
C ILE A 113 3.75 -4.59 -17.03
N ASN A 114 3.33 -3.33 -16.90
CA ASN A 114 3.75 -2.26 -17.80
C ASN A 114 5.14 -1.69 -17.49
N THR A 115 5.67 -1.89 -16.28
CA THR A 115 6.90 -1.24 -15.80
C THR A 115 8.05 -2.21 -15.54
N ASP A 116 7.77 -3.50 -15.35
CA ASP A 116 8.78 -4.51 -15.09
C ASP A 116 9.49 -4.94 -16.39
N HIS A 117 10.81 -4.77 -16.40
CA HIS A 117 11.68 -5.14 -17.52
C HIS A 117 12.45 -6.45 -17.30
N SER A 118 12.11 -7.21 -16.24
CA SER A 118 12.72 -8.50 -15.97
C SER A 118 12.22 -9.59 -16.94
N GLN A 119 12.82 -10.77 -16.85
CA GLN A 119 12.41 -11.96 -17.62
C GLN A 119 11.16 -12.65 -17.05
N ALA A 120 10.57 -12.12 -15.98
CA ALA A 120 9.31 -12.64 -15.48
C ALA A 120 8.18 -12.30 -16.46
N GLU A 121 7.30 -13.28 -16.70
CA GLU A 121 6.21 -13.20 -17.70
C GLU A 121 4.89 -12.76 -17.08
N GLY A 122 4.77 -12.81 -15.76
CA GLY A 122 3.61 -12.37 -15.02
C GLY A 122 3.92 -12.09 -13.55
N ILE A 123 2.88 -11.69 -12.82
CA ILE A 123 2.93 -11.44 -11.39
C ILE A 123 1.71 -12.09 -10.73
N VAL A 124 1.91 -12.60 -9.53
CA VAL A 124 0.82 -12.90 -8.59
C VAL A 124 0.93 -12.00 -7.38
N LEU A 125 -0.20 -11.44 -6.98
CA LEU A 125 -0.38 -10.73 -5.72
C LEU A 125 -1.31 -11.54 -4.82
N ALA A 126 -1.02 -11.57 -3.54
CA ALA A 126 -1.80 -12.26 -2.53
C ALA A 126 -2.16 -11.34 -1.37
N TRP A 127 -3.42 -11.43 -0.95
CA TRP A 127 -3.91 -10.90 0.31
C TRP A 127 -4.87 -11.90 0.95
N ARG A 128 -4.51 -12.48 2.11
CA ARG A 128 -5.26 -13.58 2.74
C ARG A 128 -5.57 -14.73 1.75
N ALA A 129 -6.84 -14.98 1.44
CA ALA A 129 -7.28 -15.97 0.46
C ALA A 129 -7.37 -15.42 -0.98
N LEU A 130 -7.40 -14.10 -1.14
CA LEU A 130 -7.50 -13.45 -2.44
C LEU A 130 -6.18 -13.58 -3.21
N ARG A 131 -6.29 -13.85 -4.50
CA ARG A 131 -5.16 -13.94 -5.44
C ARG A 131 -5.50 -13.16 -6.70
N VAL A 132 -4.60 -12.29 -7.12
CA VAL A 132 -4.71 -11.53 -8.37
C VAL A 132 -3.50 -11.86 -9.23
N PHE A 133 -3.76 -12.23 -10.48
CA PHE A 133 -2.75 -12.60 -11.45
C PHE A 133 -2.80 -11.63 -12.63
N ASP A 134 -1.64 -11.30 -13.16
CA ASP A 134 -1.54 -10.55 -14.41
C ASP A 134 -0.29 -10.98 -15.20
N TRP A 135 -0.33 -10.78 -16.52
CA TRP A 135 0.62 -11.34 -17.48
C TRP A 135 1.04 -10.32 -18.53
N LYS A 136 2.34 -10.27 -18.87
CA LYS A 136 2.90 -9.37 -19.89
C LYS A 136 2.49 -9.80 -21.29
N VAL A 137 2.37 -11.11 -21.47
CA VAL A 137 1.96 -11.76 -22.70
C VAL A 137 0.71 -12.59 -22.46
N THR A 138 0.23 -13.30 -23.47
CA THR A 138 -0.93 -14.17 -23.34
C THR A 138 -0.77 -15.12 -22.15
N PRO A 139 -1.72 -15.15 -21.21
CA PRO A 139 -1.64 -16.03 -20.06
C PRO A 139 -1.51 -17.49 -20.53
N PRO A 140 -0.68 -18.32 -19.86
CA PRO A 140 -0.64 -19.74 -20.16
C PRO A 140 -2.06 -20.32 -20.06
N ALA A 141 -2.46 -21.06 -21.10
CA ALA A 141 -3.83 -21.56 -21.27
C ALA A 141 -4.31 -22.30 -20.02
N ALA A 142 -5.18 -21.64 -19.22
CA ALA A 142 -5.86 -22.14 -18.03
C ALA A 142 -5.22 -23.36 -17.38
N VAL A 143 -3.90 -23.31 -17.14
CA VAL A 143 -3.22 -24.36 -16.39
C VAL A 143 -3.71 -24.15 -14.97
N GLU A 144 -4.31 -25.18 -14.38
CA GLU A 144 -4.67 -25.17 -12.96
C GLU A 144 -3.48 -24.62 -12.19
N GLN A 145 -3.63 -23.39 -11.71
CA GLN A 145 -2.54 -22.70 -11.04
C GLN A 145 -2.19 -23.56 -9.83
N PRO A 146 -0.92 -23.99 -9.67
CA PRO A 146 -0.54 -24.83 -8.55
C PRO A 146 -1.03 -24.17 -7.26
N PRO A 147 -1.54 -24.93 -6.27
CA PRO A 147 -2.00 -24.37 -5.02
C PRO A 147 -0.86 -23.56 -4.41
N LEU A 148 -0.99 -22.23 -4.49
CA LEU A 148 0.05 -21.33 -4.02
C LEU A 148 0.13 -21.44 -2.50
N PRO A 149 1.34 -21.46 -1.91
CA PRO A 149 1.47 -21.51 -0.47
C PRO A 149 0.72 -20.33 0.17
N ALA A 150 0.15 -20.54 1.36
CA ALA A 150 -0.45 -19.45 2.12
C ALA A 150 0.63 -18.38 2.40
N SER A 151 0.30 -17.11 2.15
CA SER A 151 1.17 -16.01 2.55
C SER A 151 1.15 -15.88 4.08
N ALA A 152 2.32 -15.80 4.69
CA ALA A 152 2.46 -15.45 6.12
C ALA A 152 2.28 -13.94 6.38
N TRP A 153 2.18 -13.15 5.31
CA TRP A 153 2.15 -11.69 5.34
C TRP A 153 0.82 -11.16 4.79
N ASP A 154 0.40 -9.97 5.24
CA ASP A 154 -0.86 -9.36 4.80
C ASP A 154 -0.91 -9.22 3.28
N PHE A 155 0.12 -8.60 2.69
CA PHE A 155 0.31 -8.56 1.25
C PHE A 155 1.62 -9.25 0.88
N ALA A 156 1.55 -10.17 -0.07
CA ALA A 156 2.71 -10.80 -0.67
C ALA A 156 2.61 -10.78 -2.19
N TRP A 157 3.75 -10.91 -2.84
CA TRP A 157 3.81 -10.98 -4.30
C TRP A 157 4.87 -11.98 -4.75
N SER A 158 4.75 -12.46 -5.99
CA SER A 158 5.82 -13.21 -6.65
C SER A 158 5.77 -12.96 -8.14
N PRO A 159 6.92 -12.82 -8.81
CA PRO A 159 6.97 -12.96 -10.25
C PRO A 159 6.59 -14.39 -10.64
N LEU A 160 6.09 -14.55 -11.87
CA LEU A 160 5.68 -15.81 -12.46
C LEU A 160 6.54 -16.16 -13.68
N SER A 161 6.83 -17.44 -13.83
CA SER A 161 7.38 -17.99 -15.07
C SER A 161 6.31 -18.04 -16.15
N GLN A 162 6.71 -18.27 -17.41
CA GLN A 162 5.78 -18.47 -18.53
C GLN A 162 4.71 -19.56 -18.27
N ARG A 163 4.97 -20.50 -17.35
CA ARG A 163 4.07 -21.61 -17.02
C ARG A 163 3.17 -21.34 -15.80
N GLY A 164 3.28 -20.18 -15.17
CA GLY A 164 2.52 -19.88 -13.94
C GLY A 164 3.22 -20.29 -12.65
N GLU A 165 4.49 -20.65 -12.73
CA GLU A 165 5.25 -21.07 -11.54
C GLU A 165 5.68 -19.84 -10.75
N CYS A 166 5.41 -19.88 -9.44
CA CYS A 166 5.80 -18.85 -8.49
C CYS A 166 7.27 -19.05 -8.09
N TYR A 167 8.09 -18.00 -8.23
CA TYR A 167 9.51 -18.01 -7.81
C TYR A 167 9.72 -17.87 -6.30
N GLY A 168 8.64 -17.74 -5.52
CA GLY A 168 8.63 -17.63 -4.08
C GLY A 168 8.02 -16.31 -3.60
N TRP A 169 7.27 -16.38 -2.50
CA TRP A 169 6.61 -15.20 -1.95
C TRP A 169 7.60 -14.16 -1.41
N GLN A 170 7.36 -12.91 -1.79
CA GLN A 170 8.07 -11.74 -1.33
C GLN A 170 7.12 -10.82 -0.56
N VAL A 171 7.67 -10.12 0.43
CA VAL A 171 6.95 -9.10 1.20
C VAL A 171 6.99 -7.79 0.46
N LEU A 172 5.88 -7.05 0.48
CA LEU A 172 5.89 -5.63 0.12
C LEU A 172 6.49 -4.84 1.29
N THR A 173 7.77 -4.47 1.21
CA THR A 173 8.49 -3.65 2.20
C THR A 173 8.26 -2.17 2.00
#